data_AF-A0A970Y3J2-F1
#
_entry.id   AF-A0A970Y3J2-F1
#
_cell.length_a   1.000
_cell.length_b   1.000
_cell.length_c   1.000
_cell.angle_alpha   90.00
_cell.angle_beta   90.00
_cell.angle_gamma   90.00
#
_symmetry.space_group_name_H-M   'P 1'
#
loop_
_entity.id
_entity.type
_entity.pdbx_description
1 polymer ?
#
loop_
_entity_poly.entity_id
_entity_poly.type
_entity_poly.pdbx_seq_one_letter_code
_entity_poly.pdbx_strand_id
1 'polypeptide(L)' 'MWHYFGAAIGLGLIVIGAALGISKFTAAAAESIARQPAAASQISGAINLPLFLLEGVAIIAEVFVLLIVLLK' A
#
# COMPACT_ATOMS: atom_id res chain seq x y z
N MET A 1 18.38 19.32 -9.12
CA MET A 1 18.39 18.25 -10.15
C MET A 1 18.44 16.86 -9.53
N TRP A 2 19.50 16.48 -8.80
CA TRP A 2 19.65 15.13 -8.21
C TRP A 2 18.53 14.74 -7.23
N HIS A 3 17.98 15.71 -6.50
CA HIS A 3 16.88 15.49 -5.54
C HIS A 3 15.61 14.97 -6.23
N TYR A 4 15.22 15.54 -7.38
CA TYR A 4 14.03 15.11 -8.11
C TYR A 4 14.20 13.72 -8.71
N PHE A 5 15.40 13.40 -9.19
CA PHE A 5 15.70 12.06 -9.70
C PHE A 5 15.62 11.00 -8.60
N GLY A 6 16.22 11.28 -7.43
CA GLY A 6 16.10 10.41 -6.26
C GLY A 6 14.65 10.27 -5.77
N ALA A 7 13.88 11.36 -5.78
CA ALA A 7 12.47 11.37 -5.40
C ALA A 7 11.61 10.53 -6.37
N ALA A 8 11.85 10.63 -7.68
CA ALA A 8 11.14 9.83 -8.68
C ALA A 8 11.41 8.33 -8.54
N ILE A 9 12.68 7.94 -8.32
CA ILE A 9 13.03 6.54 -8.07
C ILE A 9 12.41 6.05 -6.76
N GLY A 10 12.55 6.83 -5.68
CA GLY A 10 11.98 6.50 -4.38
C GLY A 10 10.46 6.29 -4.47
N LEU A 11 9.74 7.21 -5.11
CA LEU A 11 8.31 7.11 -5.34
C LEU A 11 7.94 5.84 -6.11
N GLY A 12 8.65 5.55 -7.20
CA GLY A 12 8.42 4.34 -7.99
C GLY A 12 8.55 3.06 -7.16
N LEU A 13 9.59 2.98 -6.30
CA LEU A 13 9.79 1.83 -5.41
C LEU A 13 8.70 1.72 -4.35
N ILE A 14 8.27 2.83 -3.76
CA ILE A 14 7.17 2.88 -2.78
C ILE A 14 5.88 2.36 -3.43
N VAL A 15 5.52 2.86 -4.62
CA VAL A 15 4.31 2.46 -5.34
C VAL A 15 4.34 0.97 -5.66
N ILE A 16 5.47 0.45 -6.15
CA ILE A 16 5.63 -0.98 -6.43
C ILE A 16 5.48 -1.80 -5.14
N GLY A 17 6.14 -1.39 -4.05
CA GLY A 17 6.06 -2.08 -2.76
C GLY A 17 4.63 -2.12 -2.21
N ALA A 18 3.92 -0.99 -2.24
CA ALA A 18 2.54 -0.88 -1.81
C ALA A 18 1.60 -1.75 -2.67
N ALA A 19 1.73 -1.68 -4.00
CA ALA A 19 0.92 -2.48 -4.92
C ALA A 19 1.11 -3.99 -4.68
N LEU A 20 2.35 -4.44 -4.46
CA LEU A 20 2.66 -5.84 -4.18
C LEU A 20 2.09 -6.32 -2.83
N GLY A 21 2.11 -5.47 -1.80
CA GLY A 21 1.56 -5.81 -0.50
C GLY A 21 0.02 -5.85 -0.50
N ILE A 22 -0.62 -4.80 -1.04
CA ILE A 22 -2.08 -4.68 -1.10
C ILE A 22 -2.67 -5.82 -1.92
N SER A 23 -2.11 -6.08 -3.12
CA SER A 23 -2.61 -7.14 -4.01
C SER A 23 -2.59 -8.53 -3.36
N LYS A 24 -1.55 -8.84 -2.57
CA LYS A 24 -1.46 -10.10 -1.83
C LYS A 24 -2.57 -10.24 -0.79
N PHE A 25 -2.80 -9.20 0.02
CA PHE A 25 -3.88 -9.22 1.00
C PHE A 25 -5.25 -9.33 0.35
N THR A 26 -5.51 -8.52 -0.68
CA THR A 26 -6.82 -8.51 -1.36
C THR A 26 -7.08 -9.84 -2.09
N ALA A 27 -6.07 -10.42 -2.73
CA ALA A 27 -6.20 -11.72 -3.39
C ALA A 27 -6.46 -12.85 -2.39
N ALA A 28 -5.69 -12.89 -1.29
CA ALA A 28 -5.86 -13.90 -0.24
C ALA A 28 -7.24 -13.77 0.44
N ALA A 29 -7.73 -12.55 0.66
CA ALA A 29 -9.06 -12.31 1.20
C ALA A 29 -10.16 -12.76 0.23
N ALA A 30 -10.04 -12.42 -1.06
CA ALA A 30 -11.00 -12.84 -2.07
C ALA A 30 -11.08 -14.37 -2.19
N GLU A 31 -9.93 -15.06 -2.19
CA GLU A 31 -9.88 -16.52 -2.20
C GLU A 31 -10.51 -17.12 -0.93
N SER A 32 -10.21 -16.54 0.24
CA SER A 32 -10.77 -16.99 1.51
C SER A 32 -12.29 -16.81 1.57
N ILE A 33 -12.79 -15.68 1.08
CA ILE A 33 -14.23 -15.38 0.99
C ILE A 33 -14.91 -16.33 0.02
N ALA A 34 -14.29 -16.62 -1.13
CA ALA A 34 -14.82 -17.57 -2.11
C ALA A 34 -14.94 -18.99 -1.52
N ARG A 35 -13.98 -19.41 -0.68
CA ARG A 35 -14.02 -20.70 0.02
C ARG A 35 -15.01 -20.73 1.18
N GLN A 36 -15.18 -19.61 1.89
CA GLN A 36 -16.07 -19.50 3.05
C GLN A 36 -16.91 -18.21 3.01
N PRO A 37 -17.98 -18.18 2.21
CA PRO A 37 -18.80 -16.97 2.06
C PRO A 37 -19.45 -16.51 3.37
N ALA A 38 -19.81 -17.46 4.25
CA ALA A 38 -20.41 -17.16 5.55
C ALA A 38 -19.47 -16.39 6.51
N ALA A 39 -18.15 -16.46 6.28
CA ALA A 39 -17.14 -15.78 7.09
C ALA A 39 -16.67 -14.45 6.47
N ALA A 40 -17.33 -13.96 5.41
CA ALA A 40 -16.85 -12.80 4.66
C ALA A 40 -16.59 -11.56 5.52
N SER A 41 -17.50 -11.24 6.45
CA SER A 41 -17.34 -10.09 7.35
C SER A 41 -16.15 -10.24 8.30
N GLN A 42 -15.88 -11.46 8.80
CA GLN A 42 -14.74 -11.74 9.67
C GLN A 42 -13.42 -11.65 8.90
N ILE A 43 -13.39 -12.18 7.67
CA ILE A 43 -12.21 -12.10 6.80
C ILE A 43 -11.90 -10.64 6.46
N SER A 44 -12.90 -9.86 6.01
CA SER A 44 -12.73 -8.43 5.75
C SER A 44 -12.25 -7.68 7.00
N GLY A 45 -12.84 -7.95 8.17
CA GLY A 45 -12.42 -7.36 9.44
C GLY A 45 -10.95 -7.67 9.78
N ALA A 46 -10.50 -8.91 9.55
CA ALA A 46 -9.13 -9.32 9.83
C ALA A 46 -8.10 -8.67 8.90
N ILE A 47 -8.45 -8.40 7.63
CA ILE A 47 -7.52 -7.79 6.66
C ILE A 47 -7.49 -6.26 6.70
N ASN A 48 -8.54 -5.60 7.19
CA ASN A 48 -8.66 -4.15 7.12
C ASN A 48 -7.54 -3.40 7.85
N LEU A 49 -7.18 -3.83 9.06
CA LEU A 49 -6.10 -3.18 9.81
C LEU A 49 -4.73 -3.36 9.13
N PRO A 50 -4.31 -4.57 8.73
CA PRO A 50 -3.10 -4.74 7.92
C PRO A 50 -3.08 -3.91 6.63
N LEU A 51 -4.20 -3.86 5.88
CA LEU A 51 -4.30 -3.07 4.65
C LEU A 51 -4.11 -1.58 4.94
N PHE A 52 -4.78 -1.06 5.97
CA PHE A 52 -4.70 0.33 6.39
C PHE A 52 -3.28 0.71 6.82
N LEU A 53 -2.60 -0.16 7.58
CA LEU A 53 -1.21 0.09 7.98
C LEU A 53 -0.27 0.14 6.76
N LEU A 54 -0.49 -0.72 5.76
CA LEU A 54 0.30 -0.72 4.54
C LEU A 54 0.05 0.54 3.69
N GLU A 55 -1.21 0.94 3.50
CA GLU A 55 -1.56 2.21 2.87
C GLU A 55 -0.96 3.39 3.62
N GLY A 56 -1.04 3.39 4.95
CA GLY A 56 -0.49 4.46 5.79
C GLY A 56 1.02 4.65 5.57
N VAL A 57 1.79 3.56 5.47
CA VAL A 57 3.22 3.63 5.14
C VAL A 57 3.45 4.23 3.75
N ALA A 58 2.64 3.83 2.75
CA ALA A 58 2.74 4.36 1.39
C ALA A 58 2.44 5.87 1.34
N ILE A 59 1.37 6.31 2.01
CA ILE A 59 0.97 7.73 2.09
C ILE A 59 2.05 8.55 2.78
N ILE A 60 2.60 8.07 3.91
CA ILE A 60 3.68 8.78 4.61
C ILE A 60 4.88 8.95 3.67
N ALA A 61 5.26 7.90 2.96
CA ALA A 61 6.39 7.94 2.04
C ALA A 61 6.13 8.88 0.85
N GLU A 62 4.90 8.93 0.33
CA GLU A 62 4.47 9.89 -0.69
C GLU A 62 4.57 11.34 -0.19
N VAL A 63 4.16 11.62 1.05
CA VAL A 63 4.33 12.95 1.67
C VAL A 63 5.80 13.37 1.69
N PHE A 64 6.73 12.48 2.05
CA PHE A 64 8.16 12.80 2.02
C PHE A 64 8.67 13.09 0.60
N VAL A 65 8.22 12.34 -0.41
CA VAL A 65 8.55 12.61 -1.81
C VAL A 65 8.04 14.00 -2.23
N LEU A 66 6.78 14.33 -1.91
CA LEU A 66 6.19 15.62 -2.23
C LEU A 66 6.95 16.77 -1.56
N LEU A 67 7.37 16.61 -0.29
CA LEU A 67 8.19 17.60 0.39
C LEU A 67 9.54 17.82 -0.32
N ILE A 68 10.18 16.77 -0.83
CA ILE A 68 11.43 16.90 -1.61
C ILE A 68 11.17 17.66 -2.90
N VAL A 69 10.07 17.38 -3.60
CA VAL A 69 9.75 18.02 -4.88
C VAL A 69 9.35 19.50 -4.70
N LEU A 70 8.64 19.84 -3.63
CA LEU A 70 8.11 21.20 -3.42
C LEU A 70 9.09 22.14 -2.71
N LEU A 71 10.00 21.61 -1.88
CA LEU A 71 10.88 22.42 -1.03
C LEU A 71 12.34 22.47 -1.51
N LYS A 72 12.73 21.73 -2.55
CA LYS A 72 14.09 21.70 -3.12
C LYS A 72 14.08 21.99 -4.60
#